data_AF-A0A445DVR5-F1
#
_entry.id   AF-A0A445DVR5-F1
#
_cell.length_a   1.000
_cell.length_b   1.000
_cell.length_c   1.000
_cell.angle_alpha   90.00
_cell.angle_beta   90.00
_cell.angle_gamma   90.00
#
_symmetry.space_group_name_H-M   'P 1'
#
loop_
_entity.id
_entity.type
_entity.pdbx_description
1 polymer ?
#
loop_
_entity_poly.entity_id
_entity_poly.type
_entity_poly.pdbx_seq_one_letter_code
_entity_poly.pdbx_strand_id
1 'polypeptide(L)'
;MASSSRERREDEFDERRFKSKHNERIFSWMSSKDVVPELPFKLKKDEYPEIQKIIRKRGWELLCDQPQEISMLLIHEFFTNVIREYDDEEPYMSYVRGVDVDFSPDTINRVLRVKHKQFKRPSYEERVENDPRYVDVDSWLGYPSTILRLCEEAGVPLGEFEETDLVSIGKPLTKERLEFITTTQLERQPLARRKKRKEVRQEEEPQEMDESHTLNMNQLQAALEGISGQYSQIQRSQEEQAQQQRDLWQLMDQQRGVQVQWMNQQNEYQTHMMELQQEQYAKMQEAINNSAMEHEKAMEKVIQEQAQLRIEQAQQRELLHRLDARHETLYRDFNENRMFKEARHKDRLDYDICTQEKLSYLCSTPPLINPQIKCFNEARKIFEQQELARVRFNQ
;
A
#
# COMPACT_ATOMS: atom_id res chain seq x y z
N MET A 1 -24.77 -38.23 -44.55
CA MET A 1 -25.49 -39.06 -43.55
C MET A 1 -24.51 -40.11 -43.04
N ALA A 2 -24.47 -40.48 -41.76
CA ALA A 2 -25.31 -40.04 -40.63
C ALA A 2 -24.76 -38.80 -39.90
N SER A 3 -25.48 -38.31 -38.90
CA SER A 3 -25.05 -37.21 -38.02
C SER A 3 -24.21 -37.75 -36.86
N SER A 4 -23.14 -37.05 -36.49
CA SER A 4 -22.50 -37.24 -35.18
C SER A 4 -23.20 -36.33 -34.18
N SER A 5 -24.17 -36.89 -33.44
CA SER A 5 -24.85 -36.20 -32.35
C SER A 5 -23.87 -35.96 -31.21
N ARG A 6 -23.19 -34.81 -31.26
CA ARG A 6 -22.31 -34.34 -30.19
C ARG A 6 -23.19 -33.83 -29.06
N GLU A 7 -23.65 -34.75 -28.23
CA GLU A 7 -24.34 -34.45 -26.97
C GLU A 7 -23.52 -33.41 -26.21
N ARG A 8 -24.19 -32.31 -25.84
CA ARG A 8 -23.60 -31.35 -24.91
C ARG A 8 -23.59 -32.06 -23.57
N ARG A 9 -22.41 -32.24 -22.96
CA ARG A 9 -22.37 -32.51 -21.53
C ARG A 9 -22.99 -31.28 -20.87
N GLU A 10 -23.97 -31.50 -20.01
CA GLU A 10 -24.54 -30.44 -19.21
C GLU A 10 -23.49 -29.99 -18.18
N ASP A 11 -23.58 -28.74 -17.75
CA ASP A 11 -22.49 -27.99 -17.10
C ASP A 11 -22.40 -28.37 -15.59
N GLU A 12 -22.23 -29.66 -15.28
CA GLU A 12 -22.25 -30.30 -13.95
C GLU A 12 -21.55 -29.46 -12.86
N PHE A 13 -22.26 -29.14 -11.77
CA PHE A 13 -21.79 -28.35 -10.63
C PHE A 13 -22.20 -28.99 -9.29
N ASP A 14 -21.65 -28.48 -8.18
CA ASP A 14 -22.08 -28.90 -6.84
C ASP A 14 -23.48 -28.37 -6.51
N GLU A 15 -24.51 -29.12 -6.93
CA GLU A 15 -25.93 -28.84 -6.68
C GLU A 15 -26.29 -28.79 -5.19
N ARG A 16 -25.50 -29.37 -4.28
CA ARG A 16 -25.76 -29.19 -2.84
C ARG A 16 -25.35 -27.79 -2.38
N ARG A 17 -24.35 -27.20 -3.03
CA ARG A 17 -23.64 -26.01 -2.57
C ARG A 17 -24.05 -24.74 -3.31
N PHE A 18 -24.48 -24.86 -4.56
CA PHE A 18 -24.84 -23.74 -5.43
C PHE A 18 -26.21 -23.95 -6.05
N LYS A 19 -26.99 -22.87 -6.19
CA LYS A 19 -28.28 -22.92 -6.91
C LYS A 19 -28.12 -22.94 -8.45
N SER A 20 -26.94 -22.56 -8.96
CA SER A 20 -26.66 -22.43 -10.40
C SER A 20 -25.14 -22.49 -10.68
N LYS A 21 -24.79 -22.83 -11.92
CA LYS A 21 -23.42 -22.76 -12.46
C LYS A 21 -22.84 -21.35 -12.43
N HIS A 22 -23.67 -20.30 -12.44
CA HIS A 22 -23.24 -18.91 -12.23
C HIS A 22 -22.73 -18.72 -10.79
N ASN A 23 -23.48 -19.20 -9.80
CA ASN A 23 -23.12 -19.09 -8.38
C ASN A 23 -21.82 -19.86 -8.06
N GLU A 24 -21.61 -21.04 -8.65
CA GLU A 24 -20.32 -21.75 -8.55
C GLU A 24 -19.14 -20.89 -9.09
N ARG A 25 -19.30 -20.27 -10.27
CA ARG A 25 -18.25 -19.47 -10.92
C ARG A 25 -17.85 -18.24 -10.12
N ILE A 26 -18.79 -17.61 -9.40
CA ILE A 26 -18.52 -16.42 -8.55
C ILE A 26 -18.08 -16.78 -7.12
N PHE A 27 -18.22 -18.04 -6.68
CA PHE A 27 -17.84 -18.47 -5.33
C PHE A 27 -16.37 -18.13 -4.99
N SER A 28 -15.45 -18.26 -5.95
CA SER A 28 -14.03 -17.93 -5.76
C SER A 28 -13.80 -16.44 -5.46
N TRP A 29 -14.58 -15.56 -6.09
CA TRP A 29 -14.56 -14.12 -5.79
C TRP A 29 -15.21 -13.82 -4.43
N MET A 30 -16.34 -14.45 -4.11
CA MET A 30 -17.01 -14.29 -2.81
C MET A 30 -16.10 -14.72 -1.65
N SER A 31 -15.40 -15.84 -1.82
CA SER A 31 -14.44 -16.39 -0.85
C SER A 31 -13.24 -15.48 -0.57
N SER A 32 -12.93 -14.57 -1.49
CA SER A 32 -11.85 -13.59 -1.33
C SER A 32 -12.25 -12.35 -0.51
N LYS A 33 -13.53 -12.23 -0.12
CA LYS A 33 -14.02 -11.13 0.72
C LYS A 33 -13.88 -11.43 2.20
N ASP A 34 -13.28 -10.50 2.93
CA ASP A 34 -13.26 -10.49 4.39
C ASP A 34 -14.69 -10.40 4.95
N VAL A 35 -14.90 -11.05 6.10
CA VAL A 35 -16.14 -10.96 6.87
C VAL A 35 -15.98 -9.92 7.97
N VAL A 36 -16.96 -9.03 8.15
CA VAL A 36 -16.97 -8.04 9.25
C VAL A 36 -17.20 -8.76 10.58
N PRO A 37 -16.24 -8.73 11.52
CA PRO A 37 -16.44 -9.32 12.84
C PRO A 37 -17.43 -8.46 13.63
N GLU A 38 -18.54 -9.06 14.05
CA GLU A 38 -19.60 -8.35 14.77
C GLU A 38 -19.14 -7.87 16.16
N LEU A 39 -19.77 -6.82 16.69
CA LEU A 39 -19.32 -6.11 17.90
C LEU A 39 -20.47 -5.98 18.93
N PRO A 40 -20.73 -7.01 19.75
CA PRO A 40 -21.81 -6.99 20.71
C PRO A 40 -21.54 -6.04 21.89
N PHE A 41 -22.60 -5.49 22.46
CA PHE A 41 -22.55 -4.67 23.67
C PHE A 41 -22.45 -5.54 24.92
N LYS A 42 -21.30 -5.52 25.60
CA LYS A 42 -21.06 -6.27 26.85
C LYS A 42 -20.99 -5.31 28.03
N LEU A 43 -22.15 -4.75 28.36
CA LEU A 43 -22.36 -3.80 29.46
C LEU A 43 -22.95 -4.54 30.68
N LYS A 44 -22.54 -4.16 31.90
CA LYS A 44 -23.16 -4.67 33.13
C LYS A 44 -24.56 -4.08 33.32
N LYS A 45 -25.38 -4.73 34.16
CA LYS A 45 -26.79 -4.36 34.44
C LYS A 45 -26.97 -2.95 35.02
N ASP A 46 -25.93 -2.38 35.58
CA ASP A 46 -25.81 -1.04 36.15
C ASP A 46 -25.16 0.00 35.19
N GLU A 47 -24.53 -0.45 34.09
CA GLU A 47 -23.82 0.42 33.14
C GLU A 47 -24.73 0.90 32.00
N TYR A 48 -24.73 2.23 31.76
CA TYR A 48 -25.56 2.91 30.75
C TYR A 48 -27.03 2.43 30.71
N PRO A 49 -27.82 2.66 31.78
CA PRO A 49 -29.21 2.23 31.84
C PRO A 49 -30.07 2.79 30.68
N GLU A 50 -29.69 3.91 30.08
CA GLU A 50 -30.27 4.50 28.86
C GLU A 50 -30.11 3.57 27.64
N ILE A 51 -28.90 3.04 27.44
CA ILE A 51 -28.59 2.11 26.33
C ILE A 51 -29.36 0.80 26.54
N GLN A 52 -29.32 0.24 27.75
CA GLN A 52 -30.10 -0.96 28.08
C GLN A 52 -31.63 -0.76 27.93
N LYS A 53 -32.13 0.46 28.16
CA LYS A 53 -33.54 0.83 27.97
C LYS A 53 -33.88 0.96 26.49
N ILE A 54 -32.95 1.40 25.64
CA ILE A 54 -33.10 1.39 24.18
C ILE A 54 -33.12 -0.04 23.64
N ILE A 55 -32.18 -0.89 24.09
CA ILE A 55 -32.09 -2.32 23.70
C ILE A 55 -33.44 -3.02 23.97
N ARG A 56 -33.87 -3.02 25.23
CA ARG A 56 -35.15 -3.63 25.67
C ARG A 56 -36.39 -3.01 25.02
N LYS A 57 -36.36 -1.71 24.71
CA LYS A 57 -37.47 -1.07 23.98
C LYS A 57 -37.58 -1.61 22.55
N ARG A 58 -36.45 -1.85 21.87
CA ARG A 58 -36.40 -2.24 20.44
C ARG A 58 -36.41 -3.75 20.18
N GLY A 59 -36.09 -4.58 21.18
CA GLY A 59 -35.92 -6.04 20.99
C GLY A 59 -34.51 -6.38 20.47
N TRP A 60 -33.50 -5.63 20.87
CA TRP A 60 -32.11 -5.77 20.39
C TRP A 60 -31.26 -6.73 21.24
N GLU A 61 -31.88 -7.48 22.15
CA GLU A 61 -31.22 -8.42 23.06
C GLU A 61 -30.37 -9.47 22.31
N LEU A 62 -30.90 -10.08 21.24
CA LEU A 62 -30.17 -11.07 20.43
C LEU A 62 -29.01 -10.47 19.58
N LEU A 63 -28.97 -9.14 19.42
CA LEU A 63 -27.84 -8.42 18.80
C LEU A 63 -26.73 -8.12 19.82
N CYS A 64 -26.96 -8.37 21.11
CA CYS A 64 -25.97 -8.25 22.18
C CYS A 64 -25.44 -9.62 22.63
N ASP A 65 -26.10 -10.71 22.22
CA ASP A 65 -25.82 -12.10 22.59
C ASP A 65 -25.64 -12.93 21.31
N GLN A 66 -24.46 -12.78 20.70
CA GLN A 66 -24.08 -13.35 19.40
C GLN A 66 -23.26 -14.64 19.60
N PRO A 67 -23.41 -15.66 18.72
CA PRO A 67 -22.65 -16.90 18.79
C PRO A 67 -21.16 -16.66 18.48
N GLN A 68 -20.28 -17.18 19.34
CA GLN A 68 -18.88 -16.75 19.46
C GLN A 68 -17.98 -17.09 18.26
N GLU A 69 -18.31 -18.15 17.55
CA GLU A 69 -17.60 -18.70 16.41
C GLU A 69 -18.64 -19.11 15.36
N ILE A 70 -18.43 -18.72 14.11
CA ILE A 70 -19.37 -18.93 13.01
C ILE A 70 -18.58 -19.33 11.77
N SER A 71 -19.00 -20.36 11.05
CA SER A 71 -18.32 -20.80 9.82
C SER A 71 -18.23 -19.67 8.79
N MET A 72 -17.01 -19.35 8.37
CA MET A 72 -16.75 -18.45 7.25
C MET A 72 -17.29 -19.03 5.94
N LEU A 73 -17.20 -20.36 5.78
CA LEU A 73 -17.69 -21.07 4.60
C LEU A 73 -19.22 -20.98 4.47
N LEU A 74 -19.96 -21.06 5.57
CA LEU A 74 -21.41 -20.84 5.60
C LEU A 74 -21.78 -19.45 5.08
N ILE A 75 -21.02 -18.43 5.49
CA ILE A 75 -21.23 -17.03 5.11
C ILE A 75 -20.90 -16.82 3.62
N HIS A 76 -19.81 -17.41 3.12
CA HIS A 76 -19.44 -17.37 1.71
C HIS A 76 -20.44 -18.14 0.82
N GLU A 77 -20.93 -19.31 1.23
CA GLU A 77 -21.96 -20.07 0.51
C GLU A 77 -23.29 -19.29 0.47
N PHE A 78 -23.75 -18.77 1.61
CA PHE A 78 -24.95 -17.95 1.70
C PHE A 78 -24.88 -16.72 0.79
N PHE A 79 -23.84 -15.88 0.89
CA PHE A 79 -23.73 -14.68 0.05
C PHE A 79 -23.50 -15.00 -1.44
N THR A 80 -22.87 -16.14 -1.75
CA THR A 80 -22.73 -16.59 -3.14
C THR A 80 -24.09 -16.87 -3.77
N ASN A 81 -25.00 -17.53 -3.06
CA ASN A 81 -26.33 -17.88 -3.59
C ASN A 81 -27.38 -16.77 -3.45
N VAL A 82 -27.11 -15.71 -2.67
CA VAL A 82 -27.88 -14.44 -2.70
C VAL A 82 -27.82 -13.78 -4.08
N ILE A 83 -26.70 -13.92 -4.81
CA ILE A 83 -26.53 -13.28 -6.12
C ILE A 83 -27.47 -13.94 -7.13
N ARG A 84 -28.29 -13.12 -7.78
CA ARG A 84 -29.25 -13.52 -8.82
C ARG A 84 -28.61 -13.39 -10.20
N GLU A 85 -28.77 -14.41 -11.02
CA GLU A 85 -28.38 -14.42 -12.43
C GLU A 85 -29.45 -13.66 -13.25
N TYR A 86 -30.73 -13.87 -12.94
CA TYR A 86 -31.89 -13.31 -13.64
C TYR A 86 -32.75 -12.38 -12.74
N ASP A 87 -33.60 -11.56 -13.36
CA ASP A 87 -34.38 -10.51 -12.64
C ASP A 87 -35.67 -11.02 -12.01
N ASP A 88 -36.19 -12.13 -12.55
CA ASP A 88 -37.39 -12.85 -12.13
C ASP A 88 -37.12 -13.89 -11.02
N GLU A 89 -35.86 -14.12 -10.64
CA GLU A 89 -35.52 -14.83 -9.40
C GLU A 89 -36.08 -14.14 -8.16
N GLU A 90 -36.65 -14.93 -7.25
CA GLU A 90 -37.30 -14.43 -6.03
C GLU A 90 -36.33 -13.57 -5.19
N PRO A 91 -36.69 -12.32 -4.86
CA PRO A 91 -35.86 -11.47 -4.03
C PRO A 91 -35.88 -11.99 -2.59
N TYR A 92 -34.75 -11.83 -1.89
CA TYR A 92 -34.55 -12.29 -0.51
C TYR A 92 -34.50 -13.81 -0.31
N MET A 93 -34.20 -14.58 -1.37
CA MET A 93 -33.88 -16.02 -1.27
C MET A 93 -32.39 -16.29 -1.45
N SER A 94 -31.82 -17.14 -0.60
CA SER A 94 -30.49 -17.75 -0.74
C SER A 94 -30.60 -19.28 -0.70
N TYR A 95 -29.49 -19.99 -0.90
CA TYR A 95 -29.42 -21.44 -0.95
C TYR A 95 -28.19 -21.95 -0.20
N VAL A 96 -28.34 -22.96 0.66
CA VAL A 96 -27.25 -23.54 1.45
C VAL A 96 -27.48 -25.04 1.68
N ARG A 97 -26.52 -25.90 1.27
CA ARG A 97 -26.47 -27.36 1.54
C ARG A 97 -27.70 -28.19 1.14
N GLY A 98 -28.45 -27.71 0.14
CA GLY A 98 -29.69 -28.33 -0.34
C GLY A 98 -30.97 -27.61 0.10
N VAL A 99 -30.87 -26.49 0.81
CA VAL A 99 -31.98 -25.81 1.48
C VAL A 99 -32.08 -24.35 1.04
N ASP A 100 -33.28 -23.92 0.65
CA ASP A 100 -33.61 -22.51 0.40
C ASP A 100 -33.74 -21.73 1.73
N VAL A 101 -33.10 -20.58 1.81
CA VAL A 101 -33.03 -19.73 3.02
C VAL A 101 -33.63 -18.36 2.71
N ASP A 102 -34.85 -18.14 3.19
CA ASP A 102 -35.54 -16.84 3.18
C ASP A 102 -34.84 -15.85 4.13
N PHE A 103 -34.37 -14.74 3.58
CA PHE A 103 -33.80 -13.60 4.32
C PHE A 103 -34.62 -12.30 4.15
N SER A 104 -35.92 -12.43 3.89
CA SER A 104 -36.85 -11.32 3.80
C SER A 104 -36.86 -10.48 5.09
N PRO A 105 -37.24 -9.18 5.03
CA PRO A 105 -37.29 -8.33 6.20
C PRO A 105 -38.12 -8.92 7.35
N ASP A 106 -39.21 -9.64 7.06
CA ASP A 106 -40.04 -10.27 8.10
C ASP A 106 -39.43 -11.53 8.70
N THR A 107 -38.71 -12.35 7.93
CA THR A 107 -37.95 -13.47 8.48
C THR A 107 -36.72 -13.00 9.27
N ILE A 108 -35.99 -11.98 8.82
CA ILE A 108 -34.95 -11.31 9.61
C ILE A 108 -35.53 -10.75 10.92
N ASN A 109 -36.67 -10.05 10.86
CA ASN A 109 -37.34 -9.52 12.06
C ASN A 109 -37.72 -10.65 13.04
N ARG A 110 -38.18 -11.79 12.52
CA ARG A 110 -38.59 -12.98 13.29
C ARG A 110 -37.42 -13.64 14.01
N VAL A 111 -36.35 -14.01 13.29
CA VAL A 111 -35.20 -14.73 13.88
C VAL A 111 -34.40 -13.85 14.87
N LEU A 112 -34.28 -12.55 14.59
CA LEU A 112 -33.64 -11.59 15.50
C LEU A 112 -34.56 -11.10 16.63
N ARG A 113 -35.85 -11.44 16.59
CA ARG A 113 -36.91 -11.02 17.54
C ARG A 113 -37.03 -9.49 17.70
N VAL A 114 -36.59 -8.73 16.69
CA VAL A 114 -36.65 -7.27 16.68
C VAL A 114 -38.04 -6.79 16.31
N LYS A 115 -38.45 -5.63 16.85
CA LYS A 115 -39.78 -5.07 16.57
C LYS A 115 -39.78 -4.38 15.21
N HIS A 116 -40.67 -4.82 14.30
CA HIS A 116 -40.85 -4.20 12.99
C HIS A 116 -41.00 -2.67 13.12
N LYS A 117 -40.15 -1.94 12.40
CA LYS A 117 -40.06 -0.48 12.49
C LYS A 117 -40.50 0.13 11.17
N GLN A 118 -41.68 0.75 11.16
CA GLN A 118 -42.11 1.56 10.01
C GLN A 118 -41.13 2.74 9.83
N PHE A 119 -40.53 2.83 8.64
CA PHE A 119 -39.71 3.96 8.21
C PHE A 119 -40.57 4.96 7.42
N LYS A 120 -40.20 6.25 7.44
CA LYS A 120 -40.92 7.30 6.69
C LYS A 120 -40.66 7.33 5.18
N ARG A 121 -39.68 6.55 4.71
CA ARG A 121 -39.33 6.35 3.28
C ARG A 121 -39.59 4.89 2.93
N PRO A 122 -40.28 4.56 1.82
CA PRO A 122 -40.63 3.19 1.47
C PRO A 122 -39.42 2.24 1.39
N SER A 123 -38.42 2.58 0.57
CA SER A 123 -37.36 1.67 0.13
C SER A 123 -36.11 1.71 1.03
N TYR A 124 -35.30 0.65 1.01
CA TYR A 124 -33.98 0.63 1.68
C TYR A 124 -32.93 1.39 0.86
N GLU A 125 -32.99 1.22 -0.45
CA GLU A 125 -32.16 1.81 -1.49
C GLU A 125 -32.26 3.34 -1.43
N GLU A 126 -33.49 3.89 -1.39
CA GLU A 126 -33.81 5.32 -1.21
C GLU A 126 -33.28 5.92 0.11
N ARG A 127 -32.89 5.07 1.07
CA ARG A 127 -32.25 5.48 2.35
C ARG A 127 -30.72 5.38 2.29
N VAL A 128 -30.15 4.55 1.41
CA VAL A 128 -28.71 4.34 1.23
C VAL A 128 -28.14 5.31 0.20
N GLU A 129 -28.77 5.42 -0.97
CA GLU A 129 -28.41 6.29 -2.11
C GLU A 129 -28.22 7.76 -1.72
N ASN A 130 -28.84 8.18 -0.61
CA ASN A 130 -28.90 9.57 -0.15
C ASN A 130 -28.12 9.84 1.15
N ASP A 131 -27.36 8.88 1.71
CA ASP A 131 -26.58 9.08 2.94
C ASP A 131 -25.06 9.00 2.67
N PRO A 132 -24.33 10.13 2.60
CA PRO A 132 -22.89 10.17 2.30
C PRO A 132 -21.99 9.59 3.40
N ARG A 133 -22.57 8.91 4.40
CA ARG A 133 -21.87 8.11 5.42
C ARG A 133 -21.92 6.60 5.13
N TYR A 134 -22.67 6.18 4.11
CA TYR A 134 -22.55 4.83 3.55
C TYR A 134 -21.24 4.77 2.75
N VAL A 135 -20.16 4.47 3.47
CA VAL A 135 -18.88 4.08 2.86
C VAL A 135 -19.11 2.79 2.07
N ASP A 136 -18.40 2.63 0.95
CA ASP A 136 -18.42 1.44 0.10
C ASP A 136 -18.42 0.14 0.93
N VAL A 137 -19.56 -0.57 0.91
CA VAL A 137 -19.79 -1.81 1.67
C VAL A 137 -19.46 -3.04 0.81
N ASP A 138 -19.28 -2.88 -0.50
CA ASP A 138 -19.18 -4.01 -1.43
C ASP A 138 -17.89 -4.83 -1.24
N SER A 139 -16.93 -4.30 -0.46
CA SER A 139 -15.68 -4.97 -0.07
C SER A 139 -15.85 -6.05 1.01
N TRP A 140 -16.79 -5.93 1.95
CA TRP A 140 -16.84 -6.76 3.17
C TRP A 140 -18.21 -7.41 3.43
N LEU A 141 -18.21 -8.65 3.89
CA LEU A 141 -19.44 -9.42 4.16
C LEU A 141 -19.95 -9.23 5.58
N GLY A 142 -21.21 -8.79 5.71
CA GLY A 142 -21.82 -8.44 7.00
C GLY A 142 -22.73 -9.52 7.60
N TYR A 143 -23.14 -9.27 8.85
CA TYR A 143 -24.20 -10.00 9.58
C TYR A 143 -24.04 -11.53 9.85
N PRO A 144 -22.82 -12.07 10.15
CA PRO A 144 -22.60 -13.48 10.52
C PRO A 144 -23.66 -14.12 11.42
N SER A 145 -23.99 -13.52 12.58
CA SER A 145 -24.97 -14.09 13.52
C SER A 145 -26.41 -14.04 13.02
N THR A 146 -26.72 -13.19 12.03
CA THR A 146 -28.03 -13.21 11.37
C THR A 146 -28.09 -14.36 10.38
N ILE A 147 -27.04 -14.55 9.57
CA ILE A 147 -26.95 -15.65 8.59
C ILE A 147 -27.06 -17.01 9.29
N LEU A 148 -26.34 -17.22 10.39
CA LEU A 148 -26.43 -18.46 11.16
C LEU A 148 -27.88 -18.71 11.63
N ARG A 149 -28.54 -17.70 12.22
CA ARG A 149 -29.94 -17.81 12.70
C ARG A 149 -30.96 -18.04 11.58
N LEU A 150 -30.74 -17.50 10.39
CA LEU A 150 -31.56 -17.76 9.21
C LEU A 150 -31.39 -19.21 8.73
N CYS A 151 -30.16 -19.73 8.75
CA CYS A 151 -29.86 -21.11 8.40
C CYS A 151 -30.38 -22.11 9.47
N GLU A 152 -30.34 -21.75 10.76
CA GLU A 152 -30.99 -22.48 11.86
C GLU A 152 -32.50 -22.59 11.66
N GLU A 153 -33.17 -21.46 11.38
CA GLU A 153 -34.62 -21.38 11.13
C GLU A 153 -35.05 -22.17 9.89
N ALA A 154 -34.25 -22.13 8.82
CA ALA A 154 -34.49 -22.89 7.58
C ALA A 154 -34.18 -24.39 7.68
N GLY A 155 -33.48 -24.84 8.72
CA GLY A 155 -33.12 -26.25 8.91
C GLY A 155 -31.90 -26.72 8.11
N VAL A 156 -30.98 -25.82 7.79
CA VAL A 156 -29.69 -26.13 7.13
C VAL A 156 -28.88 -27.13 7.98
N PRO A 157 -28.23 -28.16 7.40
CA PRO A 157 -27.41 -29.12 8.14
C PRO A 157 -26.07 -28.51 8.60
N LEU A 158 -26.11 -27.66 9.64
CA LEU A 158 -24.97 -26.88 10.11
C LEU A 158 -23.75 -27.70 10.59
N GLY A 159 -23.94 -28.98 10.95
CA GLY A 159 -22.84 -29.90 11.27
C GLY A 159 -21.89 -30.18 10.10
N GLU A 160 -22.30 -29.95 8.85
CA GLU A 160 -21.41 -30.05 7.68
C GLU A 160 -20.35 -28.93 7.59
N PHE A 161 -20.34 -27.99 8.55
CA PHE A 161 -19.42 -26.85 8.60
C PHE A 161 -18.42 -26.90 9.78
N GLU A 162 -18.43 -27.97 10.59
CA GLU A 162 -17.59 -28.07 11.80
C GLU A 162 -16.08 -28.07 11.53
N GLU A 163 -15.63 -28.50 10.34
CA GLU A 163 -14.22 -28.54 9.93
C GLU A 163 -13.74 -27.26 9.19
N THR A 164 -14.49 -26.16 9.25
CA THR A 164 -14.24 -24.94 8.44
C THR A 164 -13.67 -23.77 9.23
N ASP A 165 -13.01 -22.83 8.54
CA ASP A 165 -12.49 -21.59 9.13
C ASP A 165 -13.59 -20.80 9.87
N LEU A 166 -13.28 -20.31 11.08
CA LEU A 166 -14.24 -19.69 11.98
C LEU A 166 -14.05 -18.17 12.07
N VAL A 167 -15.11 -17.42 11.80
CA VAL A 167 -15.20 -15.98 12.05
C VAL A 167 -15.37 -15.77 13.55
N SER A 168 -14.35 -15.24 14.22
CA SER A 168 -14.44 -14.83 15.62
C SER A 168 -15.22 -13.52 15.77
N ILE A 169 -16.10 -13.41 16.79
CA ILE A 169 -16.68 -12.12 17.17
C ILE A 169 -15.56 -11.12 17.50
N GLY A 170 -15.70 -9.88 17.04
CA GLY A 170 -14.80 -8.79 17.39
C GLY A 170 -14.87 -8.46 18.88
N LYS A 171 -13.80 -7.90 19.45
CA LYS A 171 -13.77 -7.55 20.89
C LYS A 171 -15.01 -6.71 21.23
N PRO A 172 -15.79 -7.06 22.28
CA PRO A 172 -17.09 -6.43 22.54
C PRO A 172 -16.95 -4.96 22.96
N LEU A 173 -18.04 -4.21 22.79
CA LEU A 173 -18.16 -2.84 23.30
C LEU A 173 -18.47 -2.87 24.79
N THR A 174 -17.41 -2.79 25.60
CA THR A 174 -17.44 -2.57 27.04
C THR A 174 -17.40 -1.08 27.37
N LYS A 175 -17.82 -0.71 28.59
CA LYS A 175 -17.76 0.67 29.10
C LYS A 175 -16.40 1.34 28.88
N GLU A 176 -15.32 0.68 29.30
CA GLU A 176 -13.94 1.17 29.18
C GLU A 176 -13.55 1.55 27.75
N ARG A 177 -14.04 0.81 26.74
CA ARG A 177 -13.75 1.08 25.33
C ARG A 177 -14.58 2.23 24.77
N LEU A 178 -15.82 2.41 25.23
CA LEU A 178 -16.63 3.59 24.90
C LEU A 178 -15.98 4.87 25.46
N GLU A 179 -15.50 4.81 26.69
CA GLU A 179 -14.81 5.92 27.36
C GLU A 179 -13.44 6.24 26.70
N PHE A 180 -12.64 5.22 26.37
CA PHE A 180 -11.34 5.39 25.70
C PHE A 180 -11.42 6.01 24.29
N ILE A 181 -12.47 5.72 23.53
CA ILE A 181 -12.69 6.35 22.22
C ILE A 181 -12.99 7.85 22.37
N THR A 182 -13.69 8.25 23.44
CA THR A 182 -13.99 9.68 23.67
C THR A 182 -12.79 10.50 24.14
N THR A 183 -11.81 9.91 24.83
CA THR A 183 -10.60 10.65 25.25
C THR A 183 -9.58 10.78 24.12
N THR A 184 -9.33 9.70 23.35
CA THR A 184 -8.24 9.66 22.35
C THR A 184 -8.41 10.59 21.13
N GLN A 185 -9.60 11.17 20.91
CA GLN A 185 -9.80 12.20 19.89
C GLN A 185 -9.36 13.62 20.34
N LEU A 186 -9.14 13.87 21.63
CA LEU A 186 -8.87 15.21 22.16
C LEU A 186 -7.37 15.60 22.18
N GLU A 187 -6.45 14.63 22.12
CA GLU A 187 -5.03 14.85 22.53
C GLU A 187 -4.00 15.05 21.40
N ARG A 188 -4.41 15.13 20.12
CA ARG A 188 -3.44 15.10 18.99
C ARG A 188 -2.99 16.48 18.49
N GLN A 189 -1.81 16.95 18.95
CA GLN A 189 -0.98 17.96 18.26
C GLN A 189 0.52 17.57 18.20
N PRO A 190 1.31 18.08 17.22
CA PRO A 190 2.68 17.62 16.94
C PRO A 190 3.82 18.54 17.45
N LEU A 191 5.05 18.00 17.53
CA LEU A 191 6.30 18.71 17.88
C LEU A 191 7.46 18.36 16.92
N ALA A 192 8.50 19.20 16.82
CA ALA A 192 9.53 19.08 15.76
C ALA A 192 10.96 19.63 16.07
N ARG A 193 11.96 19.11 15.33
CA ARG A 193 13.34 19.62 14.99
C ARG A 193 14.44 19.75 16.06
N ARG A 194 15.68 19.31 15.73
CA ARG A 194 16.93 20.16 15.67
C ARG A 194 18.22 19.46 15.11
N LYS A 195 19.30 20.25 14.87
CA LYS A 195 20.70 19.91 14.43
C LYS A 195 21.74 20.88 15.10
N LYS A 196 23.07 20.62 15.04
CA LYS A 196 24.20 21.50 15.52
C LYS A 196 25.57 21.28 14.77
N ARG A 197 26.63 22.11 15.02
CA ARG A 197 27.97 22.20 14.33
C ARG A 197 29.09 22.87 15.22
N LYS A 198 30.42 22.82 14.89
CA LYS A 198 31.58 23.57 15.54
C LYS A 198 32.93 23.67 14.69
N GLU A 199 34.11 24.13 15.22
CA GLU A 199 35.08 25.11 14.57
C GLU A 199 36.63 25.18 15.03
N VAL A 200 37.57 25.85 14.24
CA VAL A 200 39.00 26.44 14.44
C VAL A 200 40.31 25.55 14.68
N ARG A 201 41.67 25.88 14.59
CA ARG A 201 42.70 26.95 14.16
C ARG A 201 44.19 26.31 13.95
N GLN A 202 45.49 26.80 13.91
CA GLN A 202 46.37 28.06 14.05
C GLN A 202 47.97 27.92 13.85
N GLU A 203 48.69 28.89 13.17
CA GLU A 203 50.11 29.54 13.27
C GLU A 203 51.57 28.94 12.95
N GLU A 204 52.62 29.82 12.75
CA GLU A 204 54.01 29.70 12.07
C GLU A 204 55.28 30.27 12.89
N GLU A 205 56.60 30.59 12.56
CA GLU A 205 57.65 30.66 11.44
C GLU A 205 59.20 30.86 11.93
N PRO A 206 60.36 30.74 11.14
CA PRO A 206 61.83 30.73 11.62
C PRO A 206 63.05 31.50 10.86
N GLN A 207 64.39 31.37 11.26
CA GLN A 207 65.68 32.12 10.84
C GLN A 207 67.09 31.37 11.15
N GLU A 208 68.44 31.66 10.92
CA GLU A 208 69.43 32.68 10.28
C GLU A 208 70.95 32.14 9.98
N MET A 209 72.11 32.91 10.07
CA MET A 209 73.55 32.67 9.51
C MET A 209 74.84 32.61 10.47
N ASP A 210 76.20 32.81 10.25
CA ASP A 210 77.16 33.69 9.44
C ASP A 210 78.74 33.23 9.29
N GLU A 211 79.82 34.10 9.18
CA GLU A 211 81.23 33.90 8.54
C GLU A 211 82.59 34.25 9.34
N SER A 212 83.85 34.30 8.75
CA SER A 212 85.17 34.85 9.34
C SER A 212 86.53 34.74 8.50
N HIS A 213 87.66 35.44 8.84
CA HIS A 213 88.99 35.50 8.07
C HIS A 213 90.31 36.06 8.80
N THR A 214 91.57 36.01 8.23
CA THR A 214 92.83 36.93 8.38
C THR A 214 94.31 36.34 8.15
N LEU A 215 95.44 37.12 8.29
CA LEU A 215 96.85 36.96 7.70
C LEU A 215 98.08 37.67 8.43
N ASN A 216 99.40 37.25 8.34
CA ASN A 216 100.67 38.12 8.44
C ASN A 216 102.14 37.50 8.24
N MET A 217 103.23 38.34 8.23
CA MET A 217 104.68 38.15 7.83
C MET A 217 105.74 38.85 8.76
N ASN A 218 107.05 38.46 8.71
CA ASN A 218 108.25 39.36 8.88
C ASN A 218 109.66 38.68 8.94
N GLN A 219 110.65 39.22 8.19
CA GLN A 219 112.12 39.38 8.46
C GLN A 219 112.98 39.27 7.17
N LEU A 220 114.08 40.04 7.09
CA LEU A 220 114.88 40.30 5.87
C LEU A 220 116.39 40.43 6.17
N GLN A 221 117.19 40.47 5.10
CA GLN A 221 118.56 41.05 5.05
C GLN A 221 119.73 40.29 5.74
N ALA A 222 120.16 39.17 5.15
CA ALA A 222 121.53 38.66 5.31
C ALA A 222 122.04 37.98 4.02
N ALA A 223 123.38 37.92 3.82
CA ALA A 223 124.08 37.17 2.77
C ALA A 223 123.82 37.56 1.28
N LEU A 224 123.59 38.85 0.98
CA LEU A 224 123.28 39.36 -0.37
C LEU A 224 124.33 39.14 -1.48
N GLU A 225 125.53 38.62 -1.18
CA GLU A 225 126.56 38.30 -2.19
C GLU A 225 126.90 36.79 -2.29
N GLY A 226 126.50 35.97 -1.32
CA GLY A 226 126.30 34.53 -1.59
C GLY A 226 125.09 34.29 -2.52
N ILE A 227 124.21 35.28 -2.58
CA ILE A 227 122.88 35.22 -3.17
C ILE A 227 122.84 35.02 -4.69
N SER A 228 123.86 35.33 -5.50
CA SER A 228 123.77 35.06 -6.95
C SER A 228 123.93 33.56 -7.29
N GLY A 229 124.94 32.91 -6.70
CA GLY A 229 125.13 31.46 -6.79
C GLY A 229 124.05 30.70 -6.03
N GLN A 230 123.69 31.18 -4.83
CA GLN A 230 122.62 30.57 -4.05
C GLN A 230 121.22 30.82 -4.65
N TYR A 231 120.88 31.97 -5.24
CA TYR A 231 119.65 32.10 -6.05
C TYR A 231 119.69 31.13 -7.21
N SER A 232 120.80 31.01 -7.94
CA SER A 232 120.90 30.08 -9.08
C SER A 232 120.70 28.60 -8.69
N GLN A 233 120.66 28.26 -7.40
CA GLN A 233 120.47 26.90 -6.86
C GLN A 233 119.19 26.76 -6.02
N ILE A 234 118.85 27.77 -5.20
CA ILE A 234 117.59 27.92 -4.46
C ILE A 234 116.44 28.20 -5.41
N GLN A 235 116.61 29.01 -6.45
CA GLN A 235 115.59 29.25 -7.47
C GLN A 235 115.35 27.98 -8.30
N ARG A 236 116.40 27.21 -8.67
CA ARG A 236 116.17 25.88 -9.27
C ARG A 236 115.49 24.93 -8.30
N SER A 237 115.89 24.91 -7.02
CA SER A 237 115.22 24.11 -5.99
C SER A 237 113.79 24.56 -5.69
N GLN A 238 113.47 25.86 -5.85
CA GLN A 238 112.12 26.42 -5.75
C GLN A 238 111.31 26.18 -7.02
N GLU A 239 111.92 26.20 -8.20
CA GLU A 239 111.28 25.85 -9.47
C GLU A 239 110.96 24.35 -9.49
N GLU A 240 111.86 23.50 -8.99
CA GLU A 240 111.65 22.07 -8.76
C GLU A 240 110.62 21.81 -7.65
N GLN A 241 110.66 22.48 -6.50
CA GLN A 241 109.63 22.35 -5.46
C GLN A 241 108.28 22.90 -5.90
N ALA A 242 108.24 24.01 -6.64
CA ALA A 242 107.01 24.56 -7.20
C ALA A 242 106.49 23.70 -8.35
N GLN A 243 107.36 23.01 -9.09
CA GLN A 243 106.94 22.00 -10.07
C GLN A 243 106.37 20.77 -9.37
N GLN A 244 107.06 20.21 -8.37
CA GLN A 244 106.54 19.13 -7.53
C GLN A 244 105.22 19.51 -6.86
N GLN A 245 105.07 20.75 -6.37
CA GLN A 245 103.79 21.26 -5.86
C GLN A 245 102.73 21.38 -6.95
N ARG A 246 103.06 21.88 -8.15
CA ARG A 246 102.13 21.93 -9.30
C ARG A 246 101.68 20.54 -9.73
N ASP A 247 102.60 19.58 -9.82
CA ASP A 247 102.35 18.20 -10.22
C ASP A 247 101.50 17.48 -9.16
N LEU A 248 101.79 17.68 -7.87
CA LEU A 248 100.96 17.22 -6.75
C LEU A 248 99.58 17.90 -6.76
N TRP A 249 99.48 19.18 -7.11
CA TRP A 249 98.19 19.88 -7.23
C TRP A 249 97.37 19.31 -8.40
N GLN A 250 97.99 19.06 -9.55
CA GLN A 250 97.34 18.42 -10.70
C GLN A 250 96.91 16.98 -10.40
N LEU A 251 97.69 16.22 -9.60
CA LEU A 251 97.31 14.89 -9.15
C LEU A 251 96.11 14.94 -8.19
N MET A 252 96.14 15.86 -7.22
CA MET A 252 95.04 16.10 -6.28
C MET A 252 93.78 16.60 -6.97
N ASP A 253 93.90 17.44 -8.00
CA ASP A 253 92.79 17.97 -8.78
C ASP A 253 92.16 16.91 -9.69
N GLN A 254 92.98 16.07 -10.35
CA GLN A 254 92.49 14.88 -11.07
C GLN A 254 91.77 13.91 -10.12
N GLN A 255 92.32 13.64 -8.94
CA GLN A 255 91.66 12.80 -7.93
C GLN A 255 90.31 13.40 -7.50
N ARG A 256 90.26 14.73 -7.27
CA ARG A 256 89.02 15.44 -6.94
C ARG A 256 88.00 15.40 -8.08
N GLY A 257 88.44 15.54 -9.32
CA GLY A 257 87.61 15.41 -10.52
C GLY A 257 86.95 14.04 -10.64
N VAL A 258 87.73 12.96 -10.44
CA VAL A 258 87.19 11.58 -10.40
C VAL A 258 86.22 11.40 -9.24
N GLN A 259 86.50 11.96 -8.06
CA GLN A 259 85.62 11.88 -6.89
C GLN A 259 84.29 12.62 -7.10
N VAL A 260 84.32 13.78 -7.76
CA VAL A 260 83.12 14.55 -8.15
C VAL A 260 82.31 13.82 -9.22
N GLN A 261 82.96 13.24 -10.24
CA GLN A 261 82.28 12.41 -11.23
C GLN A 261 81.57 11.22 -10.59
N TRP A 262 82.20 10.55 -9.62
CA TRP A 262 81.60 9.43 -8.89
C TRP A 262 80.40 9.86 -8.03
N MET A 263 80.50 10.98 -7.31
CA MET A 263 79.37 11.53 -6.54
C MET A 263 78.21 11.97 -7.44
N ASN A 264 78.49 12.63 -8.57
CA ASN A 264 77.45 13.00 -9.53
C ASN A 264 76.74 11.77 -10.08
N GLN A 265 77.48 10.74 -10.52
CA GLN A 265 76.91 9.51 -11.06
C GLN A 265 76.08 8.73 -10.01
N GLN A 266 76.48 8.75 -8.73
CA GLN A 266 75.66 8.21 -7.65
C GLN A 266 74.37 9.03 -7.45
N ASN A 267 74.47 10.37 -7.48
CA ASN A 267 73.33 11.27 -7.30
C ASN A 267 72.32 11.19 -8.46
N GLU A 268 72.81 11.10 -9.71
CA GLU A 268 72.02 10.83 -10.91
C GLU A 268 71.26 9.50 -10.80
N TYR A 269 71.93 8.43 -10.35
CA TYR A 269 71.30 7.13 -10.14
C TYR A 269 70.22 7.17 -9.05
N GLN A 270 70.48 7.84 -7.91
CA GLN A 270 69.47 8.01 -6.86
C GLN A 270 68.28 8.87 -7.31
N THR A 271 68.54 9.93 -8.08
CA THR A 271 67.50 10.79 -8.65
C THR A 271 66.60 10.01 -9.61
N HIS A 272 67.19 9.32 -10.59
CA HIS A 272 66.44 8.49 -11.55
C HIS A 272 65.62 7.40 -10.85
N MET A 273 66.14 6.75 -9.81
CA MET A 273 65.39 5.76 -9.03
C MET A 273 64.20 6.38 -8.28
N MET A 274 64.35 7.60 -7.77
CA MET A 274 63.27 8.34 -7.09
C MET A 274 62.19 8.81 -8.08
N GLU A 275 62.59 9.37 -9.21
CA GLU A 275 61.68 9.78 -10.31
C GLU A 275 60.90 8.59 -10.85
N LEU A 276 61.55 7.45 -11.08
CA LEU A 276 60.91 6.22 -11.54
C LEU A 276 59.88 5.71 -10.51
N GLN A 277 60.20 5.74 -9.22
CA GLN A 277 59.24 5.38 -8.16
C GLN A 277 58.04 6.36 -8.14
N GLN A 278 58.29 7.66 -8.29
CA GLN A 278 57.26 8.69 -8.30
C GLN A 278 56.34 8.58 -9.52
N GLU A 279 56.88 8.30 -10.71
CA GLU A 279 56.09 8.00 -11.90
C GLU A 279 55.17 6.79 -11.70
N GLN A 280 55.67 5.70 -11.11
CA GLN A 280 54.85 4.49 -10.88
C GLN A 280 53.72 4.77 -9.87
N TYR A 281 53.99 5.55 -8.82
CA TYR A 281 52.96 6.00 -7.89
C TYR A 281 51.91 6.90 -8.55
N ALA A 282 52.32 7.84 -9.41
CA ALA A 282 51.41 8.71 -10.15
C ALA A 282 50.50 7.90 -11.10
N LYS A 283 51.07 7.00 -11.89
CA LYS A 283 50.32 6.10 -12.81
C LYS A 283 49.35 5.19 -12.06
N MET A 284 49.74 4.69 -10.89
CA MET A 284 48.85 3.91 -10.01
C MET A 284 47.68 4.75 -9.47
N GLN A 285 47.94 5.98 -8.99
CA GLN A 285 46.88 6.87 -8.50
C GLN A 285 45.93 7.32 -9.62
N GLU A 286 46.43 7.59 -10.82
CA GLU A 286 45.61 7.89 -11.99
C GLU A 286 44.69 6.72 -12.37
N ALA A 287 45.22 5.49 -12.41
CA ALA A 287 44.42 4.30 -12.68
C ALA A 287 43.33 4.05 -11.62
N ILE A 288 43.65 4.25 -10.33
CA ILE A 288 42.68 4.16 -9.22
C ILE A 288 41.59 5.24 -9.37
N ASN A 289 41.96 6.50 -9.61
CA ASN A 289 41.00 7.60 -9.76
C ASN A 289 40.09 7.41 -10.97
N ASN A 290 40.62 6.93 -12.10
CA ASN A 290 39.84 6.68 -13.31
C ASN A 290 38.85 5.52 -13.09
N SER A 291 39.29 4.39 -12.52
CA SER A 291 38.40 3.26 -12.21
C SER A 291 37.33 3.60 -11.16
N ALA A 292 37.64 4.43 -10.16
CA ALA A 292 36.65 4.94 -9.21
C ALA A 292 35.59 5.82 -9.90
N MET A 293 36.01 6.71 -10.80
CA MET A 293 35.13 7.58 -11.57
C MET A 293 34.22 6.79 -12.54
N GLU A 294 34.71 5.71 -13.13
CA GLU A 294 33.90 4.79 -13.94
C GLU A 294 32.88 4.03 -13.10
N HIS A 295 33.27 3.53 -11.92
CA HIS A 295 32.35 2.91 -10.98
C HIS A 295 31.26 3.86 -10.47
N GLU A 296 31.60 5.13 -10.18
CA GLU A 296 30.64 6.14 -9.74
C GLU A 296 29.60 6.44 -10.84
N LYS A 297 30.04 6.66 -12.09
CA LYS A 297 29.16 6.84 -13.25
C LYS A 297 28.26 5.63 -13.51
N ALA A 298 28.81 4.42 -13.38
CA ALA A 298 28.04 3.18 -13.55
C ALA A 298 26.96 3.04 -12.45
N MET A 299 27.30 3.35 -11.20
CA MET A 299 26.37 3.31 -10.08
C MET A 299 25.28 4.39 -10.20
N GLU A 300 25.63 5.61 -10.62
CA GLU A 300 24.65 6.69 -10.86
C GLU A 300 23.68 6.31 -11.98
N LYS A 301 24.16 5.71 -13.08
CA LYS A 301 23.31 5.20 -14.17
C LYS A 301 22.32 4.15 -13.68
N VAL A 302 22.74 3.19 -12.84
CA VAL A 302 21.85 2.18 -12.23
C VAL A 302 20.81 2.83 -11.31
N ILE A 303 21.16 3.87 -10.57
CA ILE A 303 20.22 4.64 -9.73
C ILE A 303 19.17 5.36 -10.60
N GLN A 304 19.59 5.96 -11.72
CA GLN A 304 18.68 6.63 -12.67
C GLN A 304 17.74 5.63 -13.37
N GLU A 305 18.24 4.48 -13.83
CA GLU A 305 17.43 3.41 -14.43
C GLU A 305 16.42 2.84 -13.42
N GLN A 306 16.83 2.61 -12.17
CA GLN A 306 15.92 2.14 -11.13
C GLN A 306 14.88 3.21 -10.73
N ALA A 307 15.20 4.50 -10.85
CA ALA A 307 14.22 5.57 -10.66
C ALA A 307 13.19 5.62 -11.81
N GLN A 308 13.62 5.46 -13.07
CA GLN A 308 12.74 5.38 -14.23
C GLN A 308 11.77 4.19 -14.14
N LEU A 309 12.28 2.99 -13.82
CA LEU A 309 11.45 1.78 -13.65
C LEU A 309 10.36 1.97 -12.58
N ARG A 310 10.62 2.71 -11.49
CA ARG A 310 9.59 3.02 -10.48
C ARG A 310 8.52 3.99 -11.00
N ILE A 311 8.87 4.93 -11.87
CA ILE A 311 7.93 5.85 -12.51
C ILE A 311 7.03 5.08 -13.50
N GLU A 312 7.61 4.21 -14.33
CA GLU A 312 6.85 3.36 -15.27
C GLU A 312 5.90 2.41 -14.53
N GLN A 313 6.35 1.76 -13.45
CA GLN A 313 5.49 0.92 -12.61
C GLN A 313 4.35 1.70 -11.95
N ALA A 314 4.57 2.97 -11.56
CA ALA A 314 3.50 3.83 -11.06
C ALA A 314 2.47 4.19 -12.15
N GLN A 315 2.94 4.53 -13.35
CA GLN A 315 2.07 4.82 -14.50
C GLN A 315 1.24 3.60 -14.92
N GLN A 316 1.83 2.40 -14.91
CA GLN A 316 1.11 1.15 -15.20
C GLN A 316 0.01 0.87 -14.17
N ARG A 317 0.27 1.09 -12.87
CA ARG A 317 -0.76 0.96 -11.81
C ARG A 317 -1.87 1.98 -11.97
N GLU A 318 -1.55 3.23 -12.30
CA GLU A 318 -2.58 4.26 -12.53
C GLU A 318 -3.42 3.96 -13.78
N LEU A 319 -2.82 3.41 -14.84
CA LEU A 319 -3.56 2.92 -16.01
C LEU A 319 -4.52 1.76 -15.66
N LEU A 320 -4.11 0.86 -14.75
CA LEU A 320 -4.98 -0.21 -14.23
C LEU A 320 -6.17 0.36 -13.46
N HIS A 321 -5.93 1.21 -12.44
CA HIS A 321 -7.01 1.86 -11.68
C HIS A 321 -7.95 2.70 -12.56
N ARG A 322 -7.44 3.34 -13.62
CA ARG A 322 -8.26 4.05 -14.62
C ARG A 322 -9.03 3.11 -15.56
N LEU A 323 -8.70 1.83 -15.65
CA LEU A 323 -9.54 0.81 -16.32
C LEU A 323 -10.60 0.28 -15.35
N ASP A 324 -10.21 -0.06 -14.13
CA ASP A 324 -11.10 -0.59 -13.09
C ASP A 324 -12.25 0.37 -12.79
N ALA A 325 -11.96 1.65 -12.50
CA ALA A 325 -12.98 2.68 -12.27
C ALA A 325 -13.89 2.93 -13.48
N ARG A 326 -13.43 2.65 -14.71
CA ARG A 326 -14.27 2.71 -15.92
C ARG A 326 -15.17 1.48 -16.03
N HIS A 327 -14.70 0.30 -15.65
CA HIS A 327 -15.55 -0.89 -15.57
C HIS A 327 -16.63 -0.72 -14.49
N GLU A 328 -16.28 -0.24 -13.29
CA GLU A 328 -17.24 0.05 -12.21
C GLU A 328 -18.32 1.05 -12.66
N THR A 329 -17.93 2.14 -13.33
CA THR A 329 -18.89 3.11 -13.88
C THR A 329 -19.82 2.45 -14.90
N LEU A 330 -19.29 1.68 -15.85
CA LEU A 330 -20.10 0.97 -16.86
C LEU A 330 -21.03 -0.08 -16.25
N TYR A 331 -20.60 -0.80 -15.21
CA TYR A 331 -21.44 -1.75 -14.47
C TYR A 331 -22.57 -1.04 -13.72
N ARG A 332 -22.30 0.11 -13.10
CA ARG A 332 -23.32 0.93 -12.43
C ARG A 332 -24.36 1.47 -13.42
N ASP A 333 -23.90 2.13 -14.49
CA ASP A 333 -24.76 2.66 -15.56
C ASP A 333 -25.64 1.56 -16.18
N PHE A 334 -25.08 0.35 -16.37
CA PHE A 334 -25.82 -0.81 -16.86
C PHE A 334 -26.88 -1.28 -15.87
N ASN A 335 -26.54 -1.39 -14.58
CA ASN A 335 -27.43 -1.89 -13.54
C ASN A 335 -28.58 -0.92 -13.22
N GLU A 336 -28.31 0.39 -13.16
CA GLU A 336 -29.36 1.43 -13.08
C GLU A 336 -30.33 1.32 -14.28
N ASN A 337 -29.79 1.18 -15.49
CA ASN A 337 -30.58 1.06 -16.72
C ASN A 337 -31.31 -0.30 -16.85
N ARG A 338 -30.90 -1.34 -16.09
CA ARG A 338 -31.62 -2.60 -15.90
C ARG A 338 -32.83 -2.37 -14.97
N MET A 339 -32.58 -1.85 -13.77
CA MET A 339 -33.62 -1.49 -12.79
C MET A 339 -34.69 -0.56 -13.36
N PHE A 340 -34.30 0.48 -14.13
CA PHE A 340 -35.25 1.38 -14.79
C PHE A 340 -36.07 0.73 -15.92
N LYS A 341 -35.69 -0.43 -16.45
CA LYS A 341 -36.52 -1.20 -17.38
C LYS A 341 -37.46 -2.15 -16.63
N GLU A 342 -36.94 -2.84 -15.62
CA GLU A 342 -37.75 -3.71 -14.74
C GLU A 342 -38.90 -2.96 -14.06
N ALA A 343 -38.62 -1.77 -13.50
CA ALA A 343 -39.64 -0.96 -12.83
C ALA A 343 -40.80 -0.61 -13.78
N ARG A 344 -40.47 -0.20 -15.01
CA ARG A 344 -41.47 0.06 -16.07
C ARG A 344 -42.17 -1.21 -16.58
N HIS A 345 -41.58 -2.38 -16.41
CA HIS A 345 -42.21 -3.66 -16.72
C HIS A 345 -43.18 -4.07 -15.61
N LYS A 346 -42.81 -3.87 -14.34
CA LYS A 346 -43.65 -4.12 -13.15
C LYS A 346 -44.87 -3.20 -13.12
N ASP A 347 -44.69 -1.88 -13.34
CA ASP A 347 -45.78 -0.90 -13.54
C ASP A 347 -46.79 -1.34 -14.63
N ARG A 348 -46.28 -1.94 -15.71
CA ARG A 348 -47.10 -2.41 -16.83
C ARG A 348 -47.84 -3.71 -16.51
N LEU A 349 -47.17 -4.66 -15.83
CA LEU A 349 -47.82 -5.87 -15.34
C LEU A 349 -48.95 -5.54 -14.35
N ASP A 350 -48.72 -4.63 -13.41
CA ASP A 350 -49.74 -4.19 -12.46
C ASP A 350 -50.92 -3.51 -13.16
N TYR A 351 -50.67 -2.72 -14.21
CA TYR A 351 -51.71 -2.14 -15.07
C TYR A 351 -52.51 -3.21 -15.83
N ASP A 352 -51.84 -4.20 -16.41
CA ASP A 352 -52.47 -5.28 -17.19
C ASP A 352 -53.24 -6.25 -16.26
N ILE A 353 -52.72 -6.57 -15.07
CA ILE A 353 -53.41 -7.32 -13.99
C ILE A 353 -54.63 -6.55 -13.51
N CYS A 354 -54.48 -5.26 -13.17
CA CYS A 354 -55.62 -4.39 -12.84
C CYS A 354 -56.63 -4.25 -13.99
N THR A 355 -56.29 -4.60 -15.22
CA THR A 355 -57.22 -4.62 -16.36
C THR A 355 -57.90 -5.98 -16.45
N GLN A 356 -57.16 -7.06 -16.26
CA GLN A 356 -57.68 -8.43 -16.23
C GLN A 356 -58.65 -8.66 -15.06
N GLU A 357 -58.36 -8.16 -13.85
CA GLU A 357 -59.30 -8.23 -12.72
C GLU A 357 -60.63 -7.50 -13.00
N LYS A 358 -60.58 -6.36 -13.69
CA LYS A 358 -61.79 -5.61 -14.07
C LYS A 358 -62.64 -6.40 -15.06
N LEU A 359 -62.00 -7.06 -16.03
CA LEU A 359 -62.65 -7.96 -16.98
C LEU A 359 -63.22 -9.18 -16.25
N SER A 360 -62.45 -9.83 -15.38
CA SER A 360 -62.89 -10.96 -14.55
C SER A 360 -64.10 -10.60 -13.69
N TYR A 361 -64.13 -9.41 -13.07
CA TYR A 361 -65.33 -8.99 -12.33
C TYR A 361 -66.54 -8.81 -13.25
N LEU A 362 -66.38 -8.14 -14.41
CA LEU A 362 -67.47 -7.90 -15.35
C LEU A 362 -68.02 -9.19 -15.98
N CYS A 363 -67.19 -10.20 -16.15
CA CYS A 363 -67.59 -11.53 -16.64
C CYS A 363 -68.08 -12.48 -15.54
N SER A 364 -67.86 -12.16 -14.25
CA SER A 364 -68.28 -13.00 -13.13
C SER A 364 -69.69 -12.68 -12.64
N THR A 365 -70.35 -13.70 -12.09
CA THR A 365 -71.80 -13.74 -11.88
C THR A 365 -72.44 -12.93 -10.72
N PRO A 366 -71.76 -12.26 -9.75
CA PRO A 366 -72.46 -11.64 -8.61
C PRO A 366 -73.57 -10.63 -8.95
N PRO A 367 -73.41 -9.67 -9.89
CA PRO A 367 -74.48 -8.71 -10.22
C PRO A 367 -75.71 -9.36 -10.87
N LEU A 368 -75.55 -10.53 -11.48
CA LEU A 368 -76.61 -11.29 -12.14
C LEU A 368 -77.49 -12.07 -11.16
N ILE A 369 -77.07 -12.20 -9.89
CA ILE A 369 -77.78 -12.96 -8.85
C ILE A 369 -78.47 -12.04 -7.84
N ASN A 370 -77.90 -10.86 -7.54
CA ASN A 370 -78.54 -9.85 -6.69
C ASN A 370 -78.19 -8.42 -7.15
N PRO A 371 -79.15 -7.63 -7.65
CA PRO A 371 -78.90 -6.30 -8.21
C PRO A 371 -78.56 -5.21 -7.17
N GLN A 372 -78.51 -5.53 -5.87
CA GLN A 372 -77.99 -4.61 -4.85
C GLN A 372 -76.47 -4.74 -4.65
N ILE A 373 -75.81 -5.75 -5.23
CA ILE A 373 -74.37 -5.98 -5.09
C ILE A 373 -73.60 -5.13 -6.12
N LYS A 374 -72.85 -4.15 -5.62
CA LYS A 374 -72.02 -3.23 -6.43
C LYS A 374 -70.83 -3.94 -7.08
N CYS A 375 -70.36 -3.41 -8.21
CA CYS A 375 -69.20 -3.97 -8.88
C CYS A 375 -67.88 -3.65 -8.17
N PHE A 376 -66.83 -4.45 -8.41
CA PHE A 376 -65.48 -4.24 -7.85
C PHE A 376 -64.95 -2.82 -8.07
N ASN A 377 -65.21 -2.24 -9.26
CA ASN A 377 -64.84 -0.86 -9.59
C ASN A 377 -65.63 0.20 -8.81
N GLU A 378 -66.89 -0.05 -8.47
CA GLU A 378 -67.70 0.85 -7.63
C GLU A 378 -67.30 0.76 -6.16
N ALA A 379 -67.06 -0.46 -5.66
CA ALA A 379 -66.56 -0.68 -4.31
C ALA A 379 -65.20 0.04 -4.12
N ARG A 380 -64.28 -0.14 -5.07
CA ARG A 380 -62.97 0.54 -5.10
C ARG A 380 -63.11 2.06 -5.09
N LYS A 381 -63.95 2.64 -5.96
CA LYS A 381 -64.19 4.10 -5.98
C LYS A 381 -64.73 4.65 -4.65
N ILE A 382 -65.58 3.89 -3.96
CA ILE A 382 -66.14 4.30 -2.66
C ILE A 382 -65.05 4.31 -1.58
N PHE A 383 -64.16 3.30 -1.57
CA PHE A 383 -63.00 3.28 -0.67
C PHE A 383 -62.00 4.42 -0.94
N GLU A 384 -61.65 4.64 -2.21
CA GLU A 384 -60.76 5.75 -2.62
C GLU A 384 -61.33 7.12 -2.20
N GLN A 385 -62.65 7.33 -2.33
CA GLN A 385 -63.33 8.55 -1.86
C GLN A 385 -63.40 8.67 -0.33
N GLN A 386 -63.55 7.57 0.41
CA GLN A 386 -63.58 7.59 1.87
C GLN A 386 -62.21 7.93 2.48
N GLU A 387 -61.10 7.41 1.94
CA GLU A 387 -59.77 7.79 2.42
C GLU A 387 -59.38 9.23 2.02
N LEU A 388 -59.71 9.67 0.80
CA LEU A 388 -59.52 11.07 0.41
C LEU A 388 -60.33 12.05 1.27
N ALA A 389 -61.45 11.63 1.87
CA ALA A 389 -62.19 12.41 2.85
C ALA A 389 -61.53 12.37 4.25
N ARG A 390 -61.05 11.20 4.72
CA ARG A 390 -60.35 11.04 6.01
C ARG A 390 -59.08 11.87 6.11
N VAL A 391 -58.25 11.88 5.06
CA VAL A 391 -56.98 12.61 5.05
C VAL A 391 -57.19 14.12 5.13
N ARG A 392 -58.28 14.65 4.54
CA ARG A 392 -58.63 16.09 4.57
C ARG A 392 -59.24 16.58 5.90
N PHE A 393 -59.61 15.69 6.81
CA PHE A 393 -60.23 16.05 8.09
C PHE A 393 -59.26 15.98 9.28
N ASN A 394 -57.97 15.68 9.04
CA ASN A 394 -56.92 15.59 10.06
C ASN A 394 -55.74 16.56 9.79
N GLN A 395 -56.02 17.66 9.08
CA GLN A 395 -55.14 18.82 8.85
C GLN A 395 -55.95 20.10 9.05
#